data_AF-A0A7K9TMJ1-F1
#
_entry.id   AF-A0A7K9TMJ1-F1
#
_cell.length_a   1.000
_cell.length_b   1.000
_cell.length_c   1.000
_cell.angle_alpha   90.00
_cell.angle_beta   90.00
_cell.angle_gamma   90.00
#
_symmetry.space_group_name_H-M   'P 1'
#
loop_
_entity.id
_entity.type
_entity.pdbx_description
1 polymer ?
#
loop_
_entity_poly.entity_id
_entity_poly.type
_entity_poly.pdbx_seq_one_letter_code
_entity_poly.pdbx_strand_id
1 'polypeptide(L)' 'ELITAWYIGFLCLILASFLVYLAEKGENEHFDTYADALWWGLITLTTIGYGDKYPQTWNGRLLAATFTLIGVSFFALPA' A
#
# COMPACT_ATOMS: atom_id res chain seq x y z
N GLU A 1 -4.03 -21.52 -8.19
CA GLU A 1 -3.93 -20.15 -8.77
C GLU A 1 -4.47 -19.09 -7.83
N LEU A 2 -5.71 -19.22 -7.31
CA LEU A 2 -6.28 -18.27 -6.34
C LEU A 2 -5.43 -18.06 -5.08
N ILE A 3 -4.95 -19.16 -4.47
CA ILE A 3 -4.10 -19.11 -3.25
C ILE A 3 -2.79 -18.37 -3.53
N THR A 4 -2.20 -18.55 -4.71
CA THR A 4 -0.97 -17.86 -5.11
C THR A 4 -1.20 -16.36 -5.27
N ALA A 5 -2.31 -15.96 -5.90
CA ALA A 5 -2.67 -14.55 -6.04
C ALA A 5 -2.90 -13.89 -4.67
N TRP A 6 -3.63 -14.56 -3.78
CA TRP A 6 -3.89 -14.06 -2.41
C TRP A 6 -2.60 -13.95 -1.59
N TYR A 7 -1.72 -14.95 -1.68
CA TYR A 7 -0.45 -14.94 -0.97
C TYR A 7 0.47 -13.80 -1.44
N ILE A 8 0.64 -13.63 -2.76
CA ILE A 8 1.47 -12.56 -3.31
C ILE A 8 0.86 -11.19 -3.03
N GLY A 9 -0.46 -11.03 -3.21
CA GLY A 9 -1.17 -9.79 -2.90
C GLY A 9 -1.00 -9.38 -1.43
N PHE A 10 -1.15 -10.33 -0.51
CA PHE A 10 -0.94 -10.07 0.92
C PHE A 10 0.51 -9.67 1.22
N LEU A 11 1.49 -10.34 0.62
CA LEU A 11 2.92 -10.03 0.81
C LEU A 11 3.26 -8.64 0.25
N CYS A 12 2.74 -8.29 -0.93
CA CYS A 12 2.84 -6.94 -1.49
C CYS A 12 2.21 -5.89 -0.58
N LEU A 13 1.03 -6.15 0.00
CA LEU A 13 0.36 -5.23 0.93
C LEU A 13 1.23 -4.96 2.16
N ILE A 14 1.71 -6.00 2.84
CA ILE A 14 2.55 -5.86 4.04
C ILE A 14 3.83 -5.08 3.72
N LEU A 15 4.49 -5.42 2.61
CA LEU A 15 5.77 -4.82 2.22
C LEU A 15 5.61 -3.36 1.76
N ALA A 16 4.58 -3.06 0.97
CA ALA A 16 4.27 -1.70 0.53
C ALA A 16 3.91 -0.80 1.71
N SER A 17 3.01 -1.24 2.59
CA SER A 17 2.64 -0.50 3.80
C SER A 17 3.83 -0.25 4.72
N PHE A 18 4.73 -1.22 4.87
CA PHE A 18 5.92 -1.05 5.71
C PHE A 18 6.92 -0.05 5.13
N LEU A 19 7.22 -0.14 3.82
CA LEU A 19 8.15 0.79 3.18
C LEU A 19 7.61 2.22 3.12
N VAL A 20 6.32 2.38 2.83
CA VAL A 20 5.69 3.71 2.83
C VAL A 20 5.59 4.28 4.25
N TYR A 21 5.29 3.46 5.25
CA TYR A 21 5.36 3.86 6.65
C TYR A 21 6.74 4.43 7.00
N LEU A 22 7.82 3.70 6.68
CA LEU A 22 9.18 4.17 6.96
C LEU A 22 9.55 5.45 6.19
N ALA A 23 9.06 5.60 4.96
CA ALA A 23 9.33 6.77 4.14
C ALA A 23 8.58 8.02 4.60
N GLU A 24 7.40 7.85 5.19
CA GLU A 24 6.52 8.96 5.63
C GLU A 24 6.62 9.24 7.14
N LYS A 25 7.24 8.35 7.90
CA LYS A 25 7.38 8.48 9.35
C LYS A 25 8.12 9.76 9.73
N GLY A 26 7.47 10.61 10.51
CA GLY A 26 8.02 11.88 11.00
C GLY A 26 7.79 13.07 10.06
N GLU A 27 7.37 12.83 8.82
CA GLU A 27 7.03 13.89 7.84
C GLU A 27 5.51 14.02 7.66
N ASN A 28 4.77 12.94 7.90
CA ASN A 28 3.32 12.89 7.66
C ASN A 28 2.58 12.33 8.87
N GLU A 29 1.73 13.17 9.49
CA GLU A 29 0.90 12.80 10.64
C GLU A 29 -0.12 11.69 10.34
N HIS A 30 -0.47 11.47 9.06
CA HIS A 30 -1.36 10.39 8.66
C HIS A 30 -0.71 9.00 8.71
N PHE A 31 0.62 8.91 8.82
CA PHE A 31 1.38 7.65 8.88
C PHE A 31 2.15 7.51 10.21
N ASP A 32 1.50 7.84 11.33
CA ASP A 32 2.13 7.77 12.66
C ASP A 32 2.30 6.32 13.15
N THR A 33 1.30 5.47 12.89
CA THR A 33 1.35 4.04 13.24
C THR A 33 1.41 3.14 12.01
N TYR A 34 1.96 1.93 12.19
CA TYR A 34 1.95 0.93 11.13
C TYR A 34 0.52 0.51 10.72
N ALA A 35 -0.44 0.57 11.66
CA ALA A 35 -1.84 0.29 11.39
C ALA A 35 -2.44 1.30 10.38
N ASP A 36 -2.01 2.56 10.44
CA ASP A 36 -2.44 3.59 9.49
C ASP A 36 -1.93 3.31 8.07
N ALA A 37 -0.68 2.86 7.96
CA ALA A 37 -0.09 2.48 6.68
C ALA A 37 -0.71 1.19 6.11
N LEU A 38 -1.11 0.24 6.96
CA LEU A 38 -1.86 -0.94 6.55
C LEU A 38 -3.24 -0.57 6.02
N TRP A 39 -3.95 0.34 6.69
CA TRP A 39 -5.23 0.87 6.22
C TRP A 39 -5.08 1.51 4.85
N TRP A 40 -4.11 2.42 4.70
CA TRP A 40 -3.81 3.06 3.42
C TRP A 40 -3.49 2.04 2.32
N GLY A 41 -2.64 1.04 2.62
CA GLY A 41 -2.25 0.01 1.67
C GLY A 41 -3.43 -0.84 1.19
N LEU A 42 -4.34 -1.21 2.11
CA LEU A 42 -5.55 -1.95 1.77
C LEU A 42 -6.45 -1.16 0.82
N ILE A 43 -6.80 0.08 1.18
CA ILE A 43 -7.68 0.95 0.39
C ILE A 43 -7.08 1.29 -0.98
N THR A 44 -5.75 1.40 -1.06
CA THR A 44 -5.04 1.69 -2.31
C THR A 44 -4.97 0.47 -3.21
N LEU A 45 -4.58 -0.70 -2.70
CA LEU A 45 -4.44 -1.92 -3.50
C LEU A 45 -5.78 -2.49 -3.97
N THR A 46 -6.87 -2.25 -3.23
CA THR A 46 -8.22 -2.57 -3.68
C THR A 46 -8.82 -1.51 -4.60
N THR A 47 -8.07 -0.47 -4.97
CA THR A 47 -8.51 0.63 -5.85
C THR A 47 -9.69 1.45 -5.34
N ILE A 48 -9.97 1.43 -4.03
CA ILE A 48 -11.04 2.24 -3.42
C ILE A 48 -10.62 3.72 -3.38
N GLY A 49 -9.43 4.00 -2.86
CA GLY A 49 -8.83 5.34 -2.89
C GLY A 49 -9.64 6.43 -2.18
N TYR A 50 -9.97 6.25 -0.89
CA TYR A 50 -10.72 7.26 -0.11
C TYR A 50 -10.05 8.64 -0.07
N GLY A 51 -8.72 8.70 -0.22
CA GLY A 51 -7.96 9.96 -0.20
C GLY A 51 -7.78 10.56 1.19
N ASP A 52 -8.15 9.84 2.25
CA ASP A 52 -7.96 10.20 3.66
C ASP A 52 -6.48 10.14 4.08
N LYS A 53 -5.71 9.22 3.50
CA LYS A 53 -4.27 9.06 3.74
C LYS A 53 -3.56 8.94 2.40
N TYR A 54 -2.45 9.66 2.24
CA TYR A 54 -1.59 9.55 1.06
C TYR A 54 -0.17 10.01 1.37
N PRO A 55 0.85 9.38 0.76
CA PRO A 55 2.24 9.78 0.97
C PRO A 55 2.52 11.18 0.41
N GLN A 56 3.16 12.02 1.21
CA GLN A 56 3.51 13.39 0.86
C GLN A 56 4.97 13.51 0.42
N THR A 57 5.86 12.67 0.96
CA THR A 57 7.27 12.68 0.61
C THR A 57 7.47 12.15 -0.81
N TRP A 58 8.48 12.69 -1.52
CA TRP A 58 8.81 12.22 -2.86
C TRP A 58 9.16 10.73 -2.89
N ASN A 59 9.92 10.27 -1.89
CA ASN A 59 10.32 8.88 -1.75
C ASN A 59 9.12 7.96 -1.48
N GLY A 60 8.23 8.36 -0.58
CA GLY A 60 6.99 7.64 -0.28
C GLY A 60 6.08 7.52 -1.50
N ARG A 61 5.95 8.59 -2.29
CA ARG A 61 5.19 8.57 -3.55
C ARG A 61 5.78 7.63 -4.60
N LEU A 62 7.11 7.61 -4.76
CA LEU A 62 7.79 6.73 -5.70
C LEU A 62 7.61 5.25 -5.32
N LEU A 63 7.74 4.94 -4.03
CA LEU A 63 7.47 3.61 -3.49
C LEU A 63 6.01 3.22 -3.71
N ALA A 64 5.07 4.07 -3.30
CA ALA A 64 3.63 3.83 -3.45
C ALA A 64 3.24 3.58 -4.92
N ALA A 65 3.74 4.40 -5.86
CA ALA A 65 3.46 4.23 -7.29
C ALA A 65 3.93 2.86 -7.81
N THR A 66 5.15 2.45 -7.45
CA THR A 66 5.72 1.17 -7.88
C THR A 66 4.92 -0.02 -7.33
N PHE A 67 4.60 -0.01 -6.03
CA PHE A 67 3.84 -1.09 -5.40
C PHE A 67 2.38 -1.14 -5.84
N THR A 68 1.76 -0.01 -6.15
CA THR A 68 0.37 0.03 -6.60
C THR A 68 0.23 -0.60 -7.99
N LEU A 69 1.16 -0.35 -8.91
CA LEU A 69 1.17 -0.99 -10.23
C LEU A 69 1.22 -2.53 -10.15
N ILE A 70 2.02 -3.04 -9.22
CA ILE A 70 2.17 -4.49 -9.02
C ILE A 70 0.97 -5.05 -8.24
N GLY A 71 0.66 -4.48 -7.09
CA GLY A 71 -0.31 -5.03 -6.15
C GLY A 71 -1.75 -4.99 -6.65
N VAL A 72 -2.16 -3.94 -7.36
CA VAL A 72 -3.51 -3.85 -7.95
C VAL A 72 -3.76 -5.00 -8.93
N SER A 73 -2.76 -5.36 -9.73
CA SER A 73 -2.84 -6.48 -10.68
C SER A 73 -3.13 -7.81 -9.96
N PHE A 74 -2.49 -8.06 -8.81
CA PHE A 74 -2.71 -9.28 -8.03
C PHE A 74 -4.06 -9.32 -7.30
N PHE A 75 -4.55 -8.17 -6.84
CA PHE A 75 -5.89 -8.08 -6.24
C PHE A 75 -7.02 -8.18 -7.27
N ALA A 76 -6.75 -7.85 -8.54
CA ALA A 76 -7.71 -7.99 -9.63
C ALA A 76 -7.80 -9.43 -10.21
N LEU A 77 -6.75 -10.25 -10.07
CA LEU A 77 -6.71 -11.63 -10.61
C LEU A 77 -7.81 -12.60 -10.13
N PRO A 78 -8.30 -12.54 -8.88
CA PRO A 78 -9.33 -13.48 -8.40
C PRO A 78 -10.76 -13.17 -8.88
N ALA A 79 -10.99 -12.04 -9.54
CA ALA A 79 -12.28 -11.63 -10.08
C ALA A 79 -12.56 -12.28 -11.43
#